data_AF-A0A4Y1ZEH0-F1
#
_entry.id   AF-A0A4Y1ZEH0-F1
#
_cell.length_a   1.000
_cell.length_b   1.000
_cell.length_c   1.000
_cell.angle_alpha   90.00
_cell.angle_beta   90.00
_cell.angle_gamma   90.00
#
_symmetry.space_group_name_H-M   'P 1'
#
loop_
_entity.id
_entity.type
_entity.pdbx_description
1 polymer ?
#
loop_
_entity_poly.entity_id
_entity_poly.type
_entity_poly.pdbx_seq_one_letter_code
_entity_poly.pdbx_strand_id
1 'polypeptide(L)'
;MPTENELCAQYHASRETIRKALAMLSRNGYIQKVQGKGSIVLDVSRQNFPISGLTSFRELAAHSKRQWTTDVHQVVLLNPDEHLKMMMNLQDEQTVWQVVRSRSTEGESVILDRDYLIQEVVPLLTADQCAHSLYDYIENDLGLKIGFAKKKLPLNRRTRKTIVI
;
A
#
# COMPACT_ATOMS: atom_id res chain seq x y z
N MET A 1 -3.00 -6.52 21.10
CA MET A 1 -3.09 -7.99 20.88
C MET A 1 -2.33 -8.67 22.01
N PRO A 2 -2.62 -9.94 22.39
CA PRO A 2 -1.87 -10.66 23.40
C PRO A 2 -0.37 -10.72 23.04
N THR A 3 0.47 -10.77 24.06
CA THR A 3 1.92 -10.89 23.93
C THR A 3 2.31 -12.27 23.41
N GLU A 4 3.54 -12.40 22.89
CA GLU A 4 4.07 -13.67 22.40
C GLU A 4 4.01 -14.77 23.48
N ASN A 5 4.30 -14.43 24.73
CA ASN A 5 4.27 -15.36 25.85
C ASN A 5 2.84 -15.82 26.19
N GLU A 6 1.86 -14.90 26.16
CA GLU A 6 0.45 -15.23 26.37
C GLU A 6 -0.07 -16.14 25.25
N LEU A 7 0.33 -15.92 24.01
CA LEU A 7 -0.01 -16.78 22.88
C LEU A 7 0.63 -18.18 23.00
N CYS A 8 1.87 -18.29 23.49
CA CYS A 8 2.50 -19.59 23.74
C CYS A 8 1.73 -20.39 24.79
N ALA A 9 1.31 -19.72 25.88
CA ALA A 9 0.53 -20.35 26.95
C ALA A 9 -0.87 -20.74 26.47
N GLN A 10 -1.56 -19.87 25.72
CA GLN A 10 -2.92 -20.09 25.25
C GLN A 10 -3.03 -21.21 24.23
N TYR A 11 -2.08 -21.31 23.30
CA TYR A 11 -2.11 -22.30 22.22
C TYR A 11 -1.22 -23.51 22.47
N HIS A 12 -0.61 -23.61 23.66
CA HIS A 12 0.34 -24.66 24.03
C HIS A 12 1.40 -24.93 22.95
N ALA A 13 1.86 -23.87 22.31
CA ALA A 13 2.76 -23.92 21.17
C ALA A 13 4.14 -23.41 21.55
N SER A 14 5.17 -23.92 20.86
CA SER A 14 6.53 -23.40 21.05
C SER A 14 6.60 -21.93 20.65
N ARG A 15 7.51 -21.20 21.29
CA ARG A 15 7.81 -19.80 20.96
C ARG A 15 8.14 -19.61 19.47
N GLU A 16 8.85 -20.57 18.89
CA GLU A 16 9.22 -20.56 17.47
C GLU A 16 8.00 -20.69 16.56
N THR A 17 7.04 -21.55 16.94
CA THR A 17 5.76 -21.72 16.24
C THR A 17 4.94 -20.42 16.26
N ILE A 18 4.82 -19.79 17.44
CA ILE A 18 4.09 -18.52 17.58
C ILE A 18 4.79 -17.40 16.78
N ARG A 19 6.12 -17.30 16.82
CA ARG A 19 6.85 -16.30 16.03
C ARG A 19 6.66 -16.49 14.53
N LYS A 20 6.68 -17.74 14.05
CA LYS A 20 6.39 -18.05 12.64
C LYS A 20 4.96 -17.67 12.27
N ALA A 21 3.97 -18.00 13.10
CA ALA A 21 2.58 -17.64 12.86
C ALA A 21 2.38 -16.10 12.84
N LEU A 22 2.96 -15.38 13.80
CA LEU A 22 2.91 -13.92 13.84
C LEU A 22 3.66 -13.28 12.66
N ALA A 23 4.79 -13.85 12.25
CA ALA A 23 5.51 -13.39 11.05
C ALA A 23 4.67 -13.64 9.79
N MET A 24 3.98 -14.77 9.69
CA MET A 24 3.05 -15.06 8.59
C MET A 24 1.87 -14.09 8.59
N LEU A 25 1.25 -13.83 9.73
CA LEU A 25 0.14 -12.87 9.83
C LEU A 25 0.59 -11.45 9.49
N SER A 26 1.80 -11.07 9.91
CA SER A 26 2.37 -9.75 9.60
C SER A 26 2.72 -9.62 8.13
N ARG A 27 3.40 -10.63 7.56
CA ARG A 27 3.66 -10.72 6.12
C ARG A 27 2.34 -10.66 5.35
N ASN A 28 1.32 -11.33 5.86
CA ASN A 28 0.02 -11.41 5.23
C ASN A 28 -0.88 -10.16 5.42
N GLY A 29 -0.37 -9.11 6.07
CA GLY A 29 -1.08 -7.84 6.23
C GLY A 29 -2.24 -7.90 7.25
N TYR A 30 -2.31 -8.93 8.08
CA TYR A 30 -3.31 -9.06 9.14
C TYR A 30 -2.92 -8.34 10.42
N ILE A 31 -1.61 -8.16 10.68
CA ILE A 31 -1.11 -7.51 11.88
C ILE A 31 0.12 -6.63 11.61
N GLN A 32 0.32 -5.58 12.39
CA GLN A 32 1.50 -4.70 12.35
C GLN A 32 2.23 -4.70 13.69
N LYS A 33 3.56 -4.83 13.69
CA LYS A 33 4.38 -4.67 14.90
C LYS A 33 4.68 -3.20 15.15
N VAL A 34 4.42 -2.73 16.37
CA VAL A 34 4.79 -1.40 16.85
C VAL A 34 5.81 -1.56 17.96
N GLN A 35 7.00 -0.96 17.77
CA GLN A 35 8.07 -1.01 18.76
C GLN A 35 7.58 -0.43 20.09
N GLY A 36 7.79 -1.17 21.18
CA GLY A 36 7.33 -0.80 22.52
C GLY A 36 5.83 -0.98 22.81
N LYS A 37 5.00 -1.33 21.81
CA LYS A 37 3.54 -1.49 21.97
C LYS A 37 2.98 -2.85 21.54
N GLY A 38 3.81 -3.75 21.01
CA GLY A 38 3.39 -5.09 20.56
C GLY A 38 2.76 -5.08 19.17
N SER A 39 1.94 -6.09 18.86
CA SER A 39 1.26 -6.21 17.55
C SER A 39 -0.15 -5.59 17.58
N ILE A 40 -0.56 -4.95 16.48
CA ILE A 40 -1.89 -4.36 16.24
C ILE A 40 -2.57 -5.15 15.11
N VAL A 41 -3.87 -5.44 15.22
CA VAL A 41 -4.66 -6.13 14.19
C VAL A 41 -5.14 -5.13 13.14
N LEU A 42 -5.01 -5.49 11.86
CA LEU A 42 -5.43 -4.70 10.72
C LEU A 42 -6.79 -5.21 10.20
N ASP A 43 -7.70 -4.31 9.86
CA ASP A 43 -9.01 -4.67 9.28
C ASP A 43 -8.85 -5.02 7.79
N VAL A 44 -8.88 -6.33 7.50
CA VAL A 44 -8.66 -6.96 6.18
C VAL A 44 -9.96 -7.29 5.44
N SER A 45 -11.11 -6.78 5.89
CA SER A 45 -12.41 -7.10 5.30
C SER A 45 -12.68 -6.38 3.97
N ARG A 46 -11.95 -6.70 2.88
CA ARG A 46 -12.30 -6.33 1.49
C ARG A 46 -11.38 -7.03 0.45
N GLN A 47 -11.95 -7.99 -0.28
CA GLN A 47 -11.58 -8.58 -1.59
C GLN A 47 -10.09 -8.69 -1.98
N ASN A 48 -9.65 -9.94 -2.23
CA ASN A 48 -8.38 -10.46 -2.77
C ASN A 48 -7.53 -9.56 -3.70
N PHE A 49 -7.08 -8.41 -3.21
CA PHE A 49 -5.72 -7.94 -3.48
C PHE A 49 -4.84 -8.55 -2.40
N PRO A 50 -3.70 -9.17 -2.72
CA PRO A 50 -2.72 -9.47 -1.68
C PRO A 50 -2.27 -8.13 -1.08
N ILE A 51 -2.88 -7.75 0.04
CA ILE A 51 -2.42 -6.70 0.97
C ILE A 51 -1.15 -7.18 1.70
N SER A 52 -0.86 -8.48 1.54
CA SER A 52 0.31 -9.20 2.01
C SER A 52 1.54 -8.90 1.16
N GLY A 53 2.36 -7.97 1.64
CA GLY A 53 3.65 -7.67 1.04
C GLY A 53 3.54 -6.61 -0.04
N LEU A 54 4.57 -5.78 -0.11
CA LEU A 54 4.81 -4.61 -0.94
C LEU A 54 4.80 -4.90 -2.44
N THR A 55 3.87 -5.72 -2.90
CA THR A 55 3.86 -6.21 -4.27
C THR A 55 3.42 -5.05 -5.15
N SER A 56 4.35 -4.53 -5.96
CA SER A 56 4.05 -3.43 -6.86
C SER A 56 3.06 -3.90 -7.92
N PHE A 57 2.29 -2.98 -8.51
CA PHE A 57 1.43 -3.36 -9.62
C PHE A 57 2.21 -3.94 -10.80
N ARG A 58 3.44 -3.47 -11.03
CA ARG A 58 4.33 -4.01 -12.06
C ARG A 58 4.59 -5.50 -11.83
N GLU A 59 4.84 -5.90 -10.58
CA GLU A 59 4.99 -7.31 -10.22
C GLU A 59 3.70 -8.09 -10.42
N LEU A 60 2.54 -7.54 -10.02
CA LEU A 60 1.24 -8.18 -10.25
C LEU A 60 0.95 -8.36 -11.75
N ALA A 61 1.28 -7.35 -12.56
CA ALA A 61 1.13 -7.38 -14.01
C ALA A 61 2.08 -8.40 -14.65
N ALA A 62 3.32 -8.52 -14.19
CA ALA A 62 4.29 -9.49 -14.70
C ALA A 62 3.87 -10.96 -14.45
N HIS A 63 3.15 -11.22 -13.35
CA HIS A 63 2.56 -12.54 -13.07
C HIS A 63 1.24 -12.78 -13.81
N SER A 64 0.71 -11.76 -14.49
CA SER A 64 -0.48 -11.86 -15.33
C SER A 64 -0.12 -12.32 -16.74
N LYS A 65 -0.99 -13.11 -17.37
CA LYS A 65 -0.89 -13.44 -18.82
C LYS A 65 -1.37 -12.28 -19.72
N ARG A 66 -1.64 -11.11 -19.15
CA ARG A 66 -2.23 -9.95 -19.83
C ARG A 66 -1.21 -8.83 -19.99
N GLN A 67 -1.32 -8.09 -21.09
CA GLN A 67 -0.56 -6.85 -21.28
C GLN A 67 -1.28 -5.70 -20.59
N TRP A 68 -0.56 -5.04 -19.70
CA TRP A 68 -1.06 -3.89 -18.96
C TRP A 68 -0.39 -2.60 -19.43
N THR A 69 -1.19 -1.56 -19.55
CA THR A 69 -0.75 -0.19 -19.84
C THR A 69 -1.08 0.71 -18.67
N THR A 70 -0.18 1.65 -18.34
CA THR A 70 -0.37 2.63 -17.27
C THR A 70 -0.34 4.02 -17.88
N ASP A 71 -1.43 4.76 -17.72
CA ASP A 71 -1.55 6.15 -18.14
C ASP A 71 -1.49 7.05 -16.90
N VAL A 72 -0.63 8.05 -16.91
CA VAL A 72 -0.51 9.03 -15.82
C VAL A 72 -1.35 10.25 -16.17
N HIS A 73 -2.40 10.49 -15.38
CA HIS A 73 -3.32 11.61 -15.58
C HIS A 73 -2.89 12.86 -14.84
N GLN A 74 -2.26 12.70 -13.68
CA GLN A 74 -1.90 13.81 -12.82
C GLN A 74 -0.70 13.46 -11.95
N VAL A 75 0.24 14.40 -11.84
CA VAL A 75 1.30 14.42 -10.83
C VAL A 75 1.40 15.87 -10.34
N VAL A 76 0.94 16.14 -9.13
CA VAL A 76 0.92 17.51 -8.58
C VAL A 76 1.36 17.51 -7.14
N LEU A 77 2.06 18.57 -6.73
CA LEU A 77 2.34 18.85 -5.34
C LEU A 77 1.19 19.69 -4.77
N LEU A 78 0.63 19.29 -3.63
CA LEU A 78 -0.47 19.99 -2.99
C LEU A 78 -0.27 20.13 -1.49
N ASN A 79 -0.95 21.14 -0.93
CA ASN A 79 -1.12 21.29 0.51
C ASN A 79 -2.33 20.44 0.94
N PRO A 80 -2.14 19.42 1.80
CA PRO A 80 -3.19 18.50 2.17
C PRO A 80 -4.28 19.19 3.00
N ASP A 81 -5.54 18.81 2.77
CA ASP A 81 -6.64 19.21 3.63
C ASP A 81 -6.60 18.45 4.98
N GLU A 82 -7.41 18.89 5.95
CA GLU A 82 -7.45 18.30 7.29
C GLU A 82 -7.76 16.79 7.29
N HIS A 83 -8.57 16.32 6.33
CA HIS A 83 -8.90 14.91 6.21
C HIS A 83 -7.69 14.10 5.72
N LEU A 84 -6.96 14.59 4.73
CA LEU A 84 -5.75 13.95 4.20
C LEU A 84 -4.62 13.99 5.22
N LYS A 85 -4.44 15.11 5.92
CA LYS A 85 -3.50 15.24 7.05
C LYS A 85 -3.76 14.18 8.12
N MET A 86 -5.00 14.03 8.56
CA MET A 86 -5.40 13.02 9.54
C MET A 86 -5.19 11.59 9.02
N MET A 87 -5.51 11.33 7.75
CA MET A 87 -5.38 10.00 7.15
C MET A 87 -3.92 9.54 7.03
N MET A 88 -3.01 10.48 6.73
CA MET A 88 -1.59 10.22 6.54
C MET A 88 -0.73 10.58 7.77
N ASN A 89 -1.35 11.10 8.84
CA ASN A 89 -0.69 11.58 10.06
C ASN A 89 0.39 12.64 9.78
N LEU A 90 0.02 13.66 9.00
CA LEU A 90 0.89 14.75 8.58
C LEU A 90 0.90 15.90 9.59
N GLN A 91 2.01 16.65 9.63
CA GLN A 91 2.11 17.96 10.27
C GLN A 91 1.57 19.06 9.34
N ASP A 92 1.28 20.25 9.89
CA ASP A 92 0.55 21.31 9.18
C ASP A 92 1.29 21.86 7.95
N GLU A 93 2.62 21.89 7.99
CA GLU A 93 3.47 22.43 6.93
C GLU A 93 3.85 21.38 5.87
N GLN A 94 3.50 20.11 6.08
CA GLN A 94 3.88 19.04 5.16
C GLN A 94 3.04 19.08 3.88
N THR A 95 3.74 19.03 2.76
CA THR A 95 3.18 18.92 1.42
C THR A 95 3.19 17.47 0.93
N VAL A 96 2.27 17.16 0.02
CA VAL A 96 2.15 15.82 -0.54
C VAL A 96 2.07 15.86 -2.05
N TRP A 97 2.73 14.90 -2.70
CA TRP A 97 2.47 14.56 -4.08
C TRP A 97 1.14 13.81 -4.17
N GLN A 98 0.28 14.23 -5.09
CA GLN A 98 -0.85 13.45 -5.55
C GLN A 98 -0.58 12.94 -6.96
N VAL A 99 -0.69 11.63 -7.12
CA VAL A 99 -0.52 10.94 -8.40
C VAL A 99 -1.83 10.26 -8.77
N VAL A 100 -2.35 10.54 -9.97
CA VAL A 100 -3.55 9.88 -10.50
C VAL A 100 -3.17 9.11 -11.76
N ARG A 101 -3.47 7.81 -11.79
CA ARG A 101 -3.12 6.93 -12.92
C ARG A 101 -4.30 6.07 -13.32
N SER A 102 -4.39 5.63 -14.57
CA SER A 102 -5.24 4.50 -14.94
C SER A 102 -4.42 3.33 -15.42
N ARG A 103 -4.89 2.12 -15.15
CA ARG A 103 -4.31 0.89 -15.68
C ARG A 103 -5.35 0.14 -16.46
N SER A 104 -4.96 -0.19 -17.67
CA SER A 104 -5.80 -0.83 -18.67
C SER A 104 -5.15 -2.11 -19.16
N THR A 105 -5.99 -3.04 -19.60
CA THR A 105 -5.57 -4.27 -20.27
C THR A 105 -6.53 -4.52 -21.41
N GLU A 106 -6.02 -4.97 -22.56
CA GLU A 106 -6.84 -5.26 -23.75
C GLU A 106 -7.73 -4.05 -24.17
N GLY A 107 -7.26 -2.82 -23.95
CA GLY A 107 -7.98 -1.58 -24.29
C GLY A 107 -9.07 -1.15 -23.32
N GLU A 108 -9.35 -1.91 -22.25
CA GLU A 108 -10.29 -1.52 -21.20
C GLU A 108 -9.54 -0.97 -19.97
N SER A 109 -9.92 0.23 -19.49
CA SER A 109 -9.48 0.71 -18.19
C SER A 109 -10.14 -0.09 -17.07
N VAL A 110 -9.30 -0.69 -16.22
CA VAL A 110 -9.75 -1.59 -15.15
C VAL A 110 -9.52 -0.95 -13.77
N ILE A 111 -8.52 -0.08 -13.68
CA ILE A 111 -8.03 0.48 -12.43
C ILE A 111 -7.74 1.97 -12.63
N LEU A 112 -8.11 2.77 -11.64
CA LEU A 112 -7.72 4.14 -11.42
C LEU A 112 -6.94 4.18 -10.09
N ASP A 113 -5.75 4.72 -10.06
CA ASP A 113 -4.98 4.89 -8.84
C ASP A 113 -4.98 6.35 -8.42
N ARG A 114 -5.02 6.59 -7.11
CA ARG A 114 -4.80 7.88 -6.48
C ARG A 114 -3.84 7.72 -5.32
N ASP A 115 -2.56 7.84 -5.62
CA ASP A 115 -1.49 7.71 -4.63
C ASP A 115 -1.13 9.07 -4.02
N TYR A 116 -0.82 9.07 -2.73
CA TYR A 116 -0.32 10.24 -2.00
C TYR A 116 1.04 9.94 -1.37
N LEU A 117 2.03 10.79 -1.62
CA LEU A 117 3.39 10.63 -1.10
C LEU A 117 3.86 11.91 -0.41
N ILE A 118 4.52 11.79 0.74
CA ILE A 118 5.06 12.93 1.49
C ILE A 118 6.26 13.50 0.72
N GLN A 119 6.25 14.81 0.42
CA GLN A 119 7.32 15.44 -0.37
C GLN A 119 8.69 15.33 0.32
N GLU A 120 8.75 15.46 1.64
CA GLU A 120 10.01 15.35 2.39
C GLU A 120 10.69 13.97 2.21
N VAL A 121 9.89 12.93 2.01
CA VAL A 121 10.36 11.56 1.77
C VAL A 121 10.65 11.33 0.29
N VAL A 122 9.87 11.96 -0.59
CA VAL A 122 9.97 11.85 -2.06
C VAL A 122 10.16 13.26 -2.64
N PRO A 123 11.40 13.79 -2.63
CA PRO A 123 11.65 15.21 -2.92
C PRO A 123 11.31 15.60 -4.36
N LEU A 124 11.52 14.67 -5.29
CA LEU A 124 11.22 14.80 -6.70
C LEU A 124 10.32 13.65 -7.14
N LEU A 125 9.35 13.95 -8.00
CA LEU A 125 8.51 12.93 -8.60
C LEU A 125 8.14 13.34 -10.03
N THR A 126 8.48 12.48 -11.00
CA THR A 126 8.18 12.73 -12.42
C THR A 126 7.05 11.85 -12.93
N ALA A 127 6.43 12.28 -14.03
CA ALA A 127 5.42 11.47 -14.72
C ALA A 127 5.99 10.13 -15.20
N ASP A 128 7.23 10.12 -15.68
CA ASP A 128 7.89 8.89 -16.14
C ASP A 128 8.07 7.88 -15.00
N GLN A 129 8.52 8.33 -13.82
CA GLN A 129 8.63 7.48 -12.63
C GLN A 129 7.26 6.90 -12.24
N CYS A 130 6.21 7.70 -12.32
CA CYS A 130 4.83 7.29 -12.02
C CYS A 130 4.27 6.27 -13.02
N ALA A 131 4.67 6.37 -14.29
CA ALA A 131 4.22 5.48 -15.37
C ALA A 131 4.84 4.08 -15.29
N HIS A 132 6.11 3.98 -14.85
CA HIS A 132 6.83 2.71 -14.81
C HIS A 132 6.53 1.91 -13.54
N SER A 133 7.03 2.36 -12.40
CA SER A 133 6.73 1.76 -11.10
C SER A 133 7.17 2.71 -9.99
N LEU A 134 6.18 3.24 -9.27
CA LEU A 134 6.42 4.10 -8.11
C LEU A 134 7.19 3.36 -7.01
N TYR A 135 7.00 2.05 -6.86
CA TYR A 135 7.69 1.24 -5.85
C TYR A 135 9.16 1.06 -6.21
N ASP A 136 9.44 0.79 -7.49
CA ASP A 136 10.80 0.63 -8.03
C ASP A 136 11.60 1.93 -7.80
N TYR A 137 10.98 3.07 -8.09
CA TYR A 137 11.56 4.39 -7.80
C TYR A 137 11.89 4.57 -6.30
N ILE A 138 10.94 4.26 -5.42
CA ILE A 138 11.14 4.44 -3.97
C ILE A 138 12.24 3.51 -3.43
N GLU A 139 12.27 2.25 -3.88
CA GLU A 139 13.18 1.24 -3.34
C GLU A 139 14.58 1.31 -3.94
N ASN A 140 14.69 1.49 -5.25
CA ASN A 140 15.97 1.41 -5.95
C ASN A 140 16.61 2.79 -6.16
N ASP A 141 15.83 3.82 -6.50
CA ASP A 141 16.39 5.15 -6.78
C ASP A 141 16.54 5.98 -5.50
N LEU A 142 15.55 5.92 -4.60
CA LEU A 142 15.61 6.60 -3.29
C LEU A 142 16.24 5.74 -2.19
N GLY A 143 16.40 4.43 -2.41
CA GLY A 143 16.97 3.51 -1.41
C GLY A 143 16.10 3.30 -0.17
N LEU A 144 14.81 3.63 -0.25
CA LEU A 144 13.88 3.57 0.88
C LEU A 144 13.16 2.24 0.92
N LYS A 145 12.97 1.68 2.11
CA LYS A 145 12.13 0.49 2.28
C LYS A 145 10.69 0.91 2.53
N ILE A 146 9.77 0.43 1.70
CA ILE A 146 8.34 0.66 1.95
C ILE A 146 7.95 -0.21 3.14
N GLY A 147 7.55 0.39 4.26
CA GLY A 147 7.23 -0.38 5.47
C GLY A 147 5.79 -0.92 5.47
N PHE A 148 4.85 -0.14 4.94
CA PHE A 148 3.42 -0.40 4.97
C PHE A 148 2.71 0.47 3.93
N ALA A 149 1.66 -0.06 3.29
CA ALA A 149 0.80 0.69 2.38
C ALA A 149 -0.67 0.55 2.82
N LYS A 150 -1.35 1.69 3.03
CA LYS A 150 -2.78 1.71 3.35
C LYS A 150 -3.57 1.92 2.07
N LYS A 151 -4.26 0.89 1.60
CA LYS A 151 -5.09 0.94 0.40
C LYS A 151 -6.57 1.02 0.75
N LYS A 152 -7.32 1.95 0.16
CA LYS A 152 -8.77 2.07 0.36
C LYS A 152 -9.46 1.85 -0.97
N LEU A 153 -10.18 0.73 -1.11
CA LEU A 153 -11.01 0.45 -2.29
C LEU A 153 -12.46 0.89 -2.02
N PRO A 154 -12.91 2.06 -2.50
CA PRO A 154 -14.32 2.41 -2.51
C PRO A 154 -15.05 1.52 -3.54
N LEU A 155 -16.00 0.72 -3.07
CA LEU A 155 -16.84 -0.10 -3.94
C LEU A 155 -18.02 0.75 -4.45
N ASN A 156 -17.80 1.51 -5.53
CA ASN A 156 -18.92 2.20 -6.17
C ASN A 156 -19.73 1.19 -7.01
N ARG A 157 -20.99 0.96 -6.61
CA ARG A 157 -21.92 0.14 -7.40
C ARG A 157 -22.24 0.87 -8.71
N ARG A 158 -21.61 0.37 -9.78
CA ARG A 158 -22.11 0.39 -11.16
C ARG A 158 -21.96 1.72 -11.94
N THR A 159 -20.75 1.93 -12.45
CA THR A 159 -20.52 2.28 -13.86
C THR A 159 -19.13 1.76 -14.22
N ARG A 160 -19.06 0.68 -15.01
CA ARG A 160 -17.86 0.09 -15.64
C ARG A 160 -16.54 0.20 -14.85
N LYS A 161 -16.19 -0.88 -14.14
CA LYS A 161 -14.82 -1.25 -13.68
C LYS A 161 -13.94 -0.04 -13.32
N THR A 162 -14.07 0.48 -12.10
CA THR A 162 -13.08 1.40 -11.54
C THR A 162 -12.64 0.87 -10.19
N ILE A 163 -11.46 0.23 -10.15
CA ILE A 163 -10.72 0.10 -8.90
C ILE A 163 -10.17 1.49 -8.62
N VAL A 164 -10.41 2.09 -7.46
CA VAL A 164 -9.69 3.30 -7.01
C VAL A 164 -8.62 2.82 -6.01
N ILE A 165 -7.33 3.00 -6.32
CA ILE A 165 -6.20 2.71 -5.41
C ILE A 165 -5.94 3.89 -4.50
#